data_AF-A0A9X6X8Q2-F1
#
_entry.id   AF-A0A9X6X8Q2-F1
#
_cell.length_a   1.000
_cell.length_b   1.000
_cell.length_c   1.000
_cell.angle_alpha   90.00
_cell.angle_beta   90.00
_cell.angle_gamma   90.00
#
_symmetry.space_group_name_H-M   'P 1'
#
loop_
_entity.id
_entity.type
_entity.pdbx_description
1 polymer ?
#
loop_
_entity_poly.entity_id
_entity_poly.type
_entity_poly.pdbx_seq_one_letter_code
_entity_poly.pdbx_strand_id
1 'polypeptide(L)'
;MKKRKKLVYILSILPGLGHFYLGLMSRGLQFMLLFFGTVFLTHLISSFGFFIPVIVFYSYFDALQYHSKYREDIELVDEPVLNHQFKFNKSLIGWVLIGFGCLSLLENASDYISRHYNIYIDYNLVQNLLISIVFVGLGIKLLTGKSKKEV
;
A
#
# COMPACT_ATOMS: atom_id res chain seq x y z
N MET A 1 28.31 12.58 13.78
CA MET A 1 27.44 12.85 14.95
C MET A 1 26.54 11.63 15.19
N LYS A 2 26.73 10.86 16.27
CA LYS A 2 25.87 9.69 16.54
C LYS A 2 24.40 10.12 16.71
N LYS A 3 23.54 9.65 15.81
CA LYS A 3 22.08 9.82 15.88
C LYS A 3 21.53 9.22 17.18
N ARG A 4 20.56 9.90 17.82
CA ARG A 4 20.09 9.48 19.15
C ARG A 4 19.12 8.30 19.03
N LYS A 5 19.40 7.21 19.76
CA LYS A 5 18.54 6.01 19.84
C LYS A 5 17.07 6.37 20.06
N LYS A 6 16.76 7.16 21.10
CA LYS A 6 15.38 7.53 21.43
C LYS A 6 14.62 8.18 20.27
N LEU A 7 15.29 9.02 19.47
CA LEU A 7 14.65 9.71 18.35
C LEU A 7 14.28 8.76 17.22
N VAL A 8 15.14 7.79 16.88
CA VAL A 8 14.77 6.77 15.88
C VAL A 8 13.54 5.99 16.33
N TYR A 9 13.49 5.54 17.59
CA TYR A 9 12.38 4.72 18.08
C TYR A 9 11.06 5.50 18.05
N ILE A 10 11.07 6.78 18.45
CA ILE A 10 9.88 7.63 18.44
C ILE A 10 9.45 7.93 16.99
N LEU A 11 10.39 8.31 16.13
CA LEU A 11 10.10 8.65 14.73
C LEU A 11 9.63 7.43 13.93
N SER A 12 10.17 6.24 14.21
CA SER A 12 9.82 5.01 13.47
C SER A 12 8.38 4.53 13.69
N ILE A 13 7.65 5.10 14.66
CA ILE A 13 6.21 4.83 14.86
C ILE A 13 5.43 5.26 13.62
N LEU A 14 5.84 6.36 12.99
CA LEU A 14 5.30 6.79 11.70
C LEU A 14 6.14 6.17 10.58
N PRO A 15 5.54 5.36 9.69
CA PRO A 15 6.28 4.69 8.63
C PRO A 15 7.11 5.67 7.81
N GLY A 16 8.40 5.36 7.65
CA GLY A 16 9.37 6.15 6.89
C GLY A 16 10.11 7.28 7.64
N LEU A 17 9.59 7.82 8.74
CA LEU A 17 10.27 8.92 9.44
C LEU A 17 11.57 8.49 10.15
N GLY A 18 11.62 7.26 10.67
CA GLY A 18 12.83 6.68 11.23
C GLY A 18 13.96 6.56 10.19
N HIS A 19 13.61 6.16 8.97
CA HIS A 19 14.52 6.06 7.83
C HIS A 19 15.06 7.43 7.42
N PHE A 20 14.21 8.45 7.31
CA PHE A 20 14.64 9.82 7.02
C PHE A 20 15.61 10.36 8.05
N TYR A 21 15.38 10.07 9.34
CA TYR A 21 16.30 10.50 10.39
C TYR A 21 17.69 9.85 10.26
N LEU A 22 17.74 8.61 9.76
CA LEU A 22 18.96 7.86 9.45
C LEU A 22 19.60 8.23 8.09
N GLY A 23 18.95 9.08 7.28
CA GLY A 23 19.43 9.48 5.95
C GLY A 23 19.02 8.52 4.81
N LEU A 24 18.14 7.56 5.08
CA LEU A 24 17.64 6.57 4.11
C LEU A 24 16.40 7.11 3.39
N MET A 25 16.61 8.03 2.45
CA MET A 25 15.53 8.76 1.76
C MET A 25 14.67 7.85 0.90
N SER A 26 15.28 6.93 0.15
CA SER A 26 14.58 6.03 -0.77
C SER A 26 13.67 5.06 0.00
N ARG A 27 14.18 4.48 1.09
CA ARG A 27 13.37 3.61 1.97
C ARG A 27 12.25 4.35 2.67
N GLY A 28 12.57 5.51 3.24
CA GLY A 28 11.58 6.30 3.98
C GLY A 28 10.41 6.71 3.10
N LEU A 29 10.69 7.13 1.87
CA LEU A 29 9.65 7.49 0.90
C LEU A 29 8.76 6.29 0.54
N GLN A 30 9.35 5.10 0.36
CA GLN A 30 8.57 3.90 0.03
C GLN A 30 7.63 3.51 1.15
N PHE A 31 8.09 3.52 2.41
CA PHE A 31 7.20 3.25 3.55
C PHE A 31 6.12 4.30 3.71
N MET A 32 6.42 5.59 3.49
CA MET A 32 5.42 6.65 3.48
C MET A 32 4.36 6.43 2.40
N LEU A 33 4.78 6.19 1.15
CA LEU A 33 3.86 5.95 0.05
C LEU A 33 3.01 4.70 0.27
N LEU A 34 3.61 3.63 0.81
CA LEU A 34 2.91 2.39 1.07
C LEU A 34 1.90 2.52 2.22
N PHE A 35 2.25 3.24 3.29
CA PHE A 35 1.35 3.53 4.41
C PHE A 35 0.19 4.44 3.99
N PHE A 36 0.48 5.64 3.47
CA PHE A 36 -0.56 6.59 3.06
C PHE A 36 -1.37 6.08 1.87
N GLY A 37 -0.73 5.36 0.94
CA GLY A 37 -1.43 4.67 -0.14
C GLY A 37 -2.41 3.63 0.40
N THR A 38 -2.01 2.83 1.39
CA THR A 38 -2.91 1.85 2.02
C THR A 38 -4.06 2.54 2.76
N VAL A 39 -3.78 3.61 3.52
CA VAL A 39 -4.82 4.42 4.17
C VAL A 39 -5.80 4.99 3.14
N PHE A 40 -5.33 5.50 2.01
CA PHE A 40 -6.20 5.95 0.94
C PHE A 40 -7.05 4.80 0.38
N LEU A 41 -6.47 3.62 0.20
CA LEU A 41 -7.17 2.44 -0.30
C LEU A 41 -8.24 1.92 0.65
N THR A 42 -8.15 2.18 1.97
CA THR A 42 -9.20 1.73 2.91
C THR A 42 -10.53 2.46 2.68
N HIS A 43 -10.50 3.69 2.17
CA HIS A 43 -11.71 4.41 1.77
C HIS A 43 -12.43 3.76 0.59
N LEU A 44 -11.69 2.97 -0.21
CA LEU A 44 -12.20 2.32 -1.40
C LEU A 44 -12.52 0.85 -1.14
N ILE A 45 -11.72 0.21 -0.30
CA ILE A 45 -11.87 -1.20 0.07
C ILE A 45 -11.52 -1.32 1.55
N SER A 46 -12.53 -1.36 2.41
CA SER A 46 -12.36 -1.35 3.87
C SER A 46 -11.40 -2.45 4.37
N SER A 47 -11.38 -3.61 3.71
CA SER A 47 -10.48 -4.73 4.01
C SER A 47 -8.98 -4.39 3.92
N PHE A 48 -8.59 -3.34 3.18
CA PHE A 48 -7.18 -2.91 3.11
C PHE A 48 -6.65 -2.39 4.46
N GLY A 49 -7.52 -2.05 5.40
CA GLY A 49 -7.12 -1.67 6.77
C GLY A 49 -6.30 -2.74 7.47
N PHE A 50 -6.44 -4.01 7.08
CA PHE A 50 -5.62 -5.12 7.57
C PHE A 50 -4.13 -4.94 7.30
N PHE A 51 -3.74 -4.31 6.18
CA PHE A 51 -2.33 -4.13 5.83
C PHE A 51 -1.65 -3.01 6.63
N ILE A 52 -2.39 -2.04 7.17
CA ILE A 52 -1.85 -0.92 7.94
C ILE A 52 -0.93 -1.38 9.08
N PRO A 53 -1.38 -2.25 10.02
CA PRO A 53 -0.50 -2.70 11.10
C PRO A 53 0.72 -3.46 10.59
N VAL A 54 0.58 -4.27 9.53
CA VAL A 54 1.70 -5.01 8.93
C VAL A 54 2.78 -4.04 8.42
N ILE A 55 2.36 -2.98 7.73
CA ILE A 55 3.25 -1.96 7.18
C ILE A 55 3.96 -1.19 8.30
N VAL A 56 3.21 -0.80 9.34
CA VAL A 56 3.75 -0.06 10.48
C VAL A 56 4.81 -0.89 11.21
N PHE A 57 4.50 -2.15 11.56
CA PHE A 57 5.46 -3.02 12.24
C PHE A 57 6.69 -3.28 11.38
N TYR A 58 6.52 -3.59 10.10
CA TYR A 58 7.65 -3.83 9.22
C TYR A 58 8.54 -2.58 9.07
N SER A 59 7.95 -1.41 8.81
CA SER A 59 8.69 -0.14 8.75
C SER A 59 9.42 0.16 10.05
N TYR A 60 8.78 -0.13 11.19
CA TYR A 60 9.37 0.10 12.51
C TYR A 60 10.61 -0.78 12.72
N PHE A 61 10.48 -2.09 12.51
CA PHE A 61 11.60 -3.02 12.70
C PHE A 61 12.72 -2.78 11.68
N ASP A 62 12.40 -2.44 10.43
CA ASP A 62 13.41 -2.10 9.42
C ASP A 62 14.24 -0.88 9.85
N ALA A 63 13.59 0.20 10.31
CA ALA A 63 14.31 1.38 10.81
C ALA A 63 15.21 1.06 12.03
N LEU A 64 14.75 0.19 12.93
CA LEU A 64 15.56 -0.26 14.07
C LEU A 64 16.77 -1.09 13.64
N GLN A 65 16.63 -1.94 12.64
CA GLN A 65 17.74 -2.72 12.08
C GLN A 65 18.81 -1.81 11.49
N TYR A 66 18.40 -0.78 10.72
CA TYR A 66 19.33 0.21 10.17
C TYR A 66 19.99 1.08 11.24
N HIS A 67 19.28 1.42 12.31
CA HIS A 67 19.90 2.08 13.45
C HIS A 67 20.92 1.18 14.17
N SER A 68 20.72 -0.14 14.22
CA SER A 68 21.72 -1.07 14.74
C SER A 68 23.00 -1.03 13.90
N LYS A 69 22.87 -1.13 12.57
CA LYS A 69 24.00 -1.03 11.63
C LYS A 69 24.75 0.30 11.77
N TYR A 70 24.00 1.41 11.85
CA TYR A 70 24.57 2.75 12.06
C TYR A 70 25.40 2.85 13.35
N ARG A 71 24.97 2.15 14.41
CA ARG A 71 25.64 2.16 15.71
C ARG A 71 26.94 1.35 15.71
N GLU A 72 27.02 0.33 14.87
CA GLU A 72 28.21 -0.48 14.62
C GLU A 72 29.17 0.21 13.64
N ASP A 73 28.94 1.49 13.32
CA ASP A 73 29.71 2.29 12.37
C ASP A 73 29.79 1.64 10.97
N ILE A 74 28.81 0.79 10.64
CA ILE A 74 28.61 0.22 9.30
C ILE A 74 28.00 1.30 8.40
N GLU A 75 28.61 1.51 7.24
CA GLU A 75 28.10 2.45 6.25
C GLU A 75 26.70 2.04 5.78
N LEU A 76 25.75 2.99 5.85
CA LEU A 76 24.38 2.76 5.45
C LEU A 76 24.25 3.02 3.94
N VAL A 77 23.96 1.97 3.18
CA VAL A 77 23.57 2.11 1.77
C VAL A 77 22.04 2.28 1.69
N ASP A 78 21.59 3.38 1.10
CA ASP A 78 20.17 3.66 0.86
C ASP A 78 19.66 2.85 -0.33
N GLU A 79 19.46 1.55 -0.10
CA GLU A 79 18.83 0.67 -1.09
C GLU A 79 17.31 0.73 -0.96
N PRO A 80 16.56 0.81 -2.06
CA PRO A 80 15.10 0.76 -2.02
C PRO A 80 14.59 -0.53 -1.36
N VAL A 81 13.47 -0.47 -0.62
CA VAL A 81 12.85 -1.67 -0.01
C VAL A 81 12.35 -2.61 -1.11
N LEU A 82 11.73 -2.04 -2.14
CA LEU A 82 11.36 -2.71 -3.37
C LEU A 82 12.49 -2.53 -4.39
N ASN A 83 13.31 -3.56 -4.55
CA ASN A 83 14.39 -3.56 -5.54
C ASN A 83 13.84 -3.45 -6.98
N HIS A 84 14.69 -3.01 -7.91
CA HIS A 84 14.44 -2.93 -9.36
C HIS A 84 13.93 -4.25 -10.00
N GLN A 85 13.99 -5.37 -9.28
CA GLN A 85 13.40 -6.64 -9.69
C GLN A 85 11.87 -6.63 -9.66
N PHE A 86 11.25 -5.74 -8.85
CA PHE A 86 9.83 -5.42 -8.97
C PHE A 86 9.61 -4.55 -10.21
N LYS A 87 9.55 -5.21 -11.38
CA LYS A 87 9.06 -4.59 -12.60
C LYS A 87 7.58 -4.27 -12.41
N PHE A 88 7.27 -3.03 -12.03
CA PHE A 88 5.90 -2.54 -12.05
C PHE A 88 5.38 -2.69 -13.47
N ASN A 89 4.43 -3.60 -13.64
CA ASN A 89 3.81 -3.80 -14.93
C ASN A 89 2.97 -2.55 -15.24
N LYS A 90 3.39 -1.74 -16.21
CA LYS A 90 2.64 -0.55 -16.63
C LYS A 90 1.18 -0.89 -16.97
N SER A 91 0.93 -2.09 -17.49
CA SER A 91 -0.43 -2.59 -17.72
C SER A 91 -1.19 -2.79 -16.40
N LEU A 92 -0.54 -3.31 -15.35
CA LEU A 92 -1.16 -3.43 -14.02
C LEU A 92 -1.51 -2.05 -13.44
N ILE A 93 -0.59 -1.07 -13.52
CA ILE A 93 -0.87 0.31 -13.08
C ILE A 93 -2.05 0.89 -13.87
N GLY A 94 -2.08 0.68 -15.20
CA GLY A 94 -3.20 1.11 -16.04
C GLY A 94 -4.53 0.48 -15.63
N TRP A 95 -4.57 -0.83 -15.39
CA TRP A 95 -5.77 -1.51 -14.91
C TRP A 95 -6.24 -1.01 -13.55
N VAL A 96 -5.31 -0.74 -12.63
CA VAL A 96 -5.61 -0.15 -11.31
C VAL A 96 -6.22 1.24 -11.46
N LEU A 97 -5.65 2.10 -12.31
CA LEU A 97 -6.20 3.44 -12.58
C LEU A 97 -7.60 3.39 -13.21
N ILE A 98 -7.81 2.50 -14.18
CA ILE A 98 -9.13 2.30 -14.80
C ILE A 98 -10.14 1.84 -13.76
N GLY A 99 -9.76 0.89 -12.89
CA GLY A 99 -10.61 0.43 -11.79
C GLY A 99 -11.03 1.58 -10.86
N PHE A 100 -10.08 2.41 -10.44
CA PHE A 100 -10.39 3.58 -9.60
C PHE A 100 -11.27 4.61 -10.31
N GLY A 101 -11.01 4.91 -11.58
CA GLY A 101 -11.85 5.81 -12.37
C GLY A 101 -13.29 5.30 -12.47
N CYS A 102 -13.48 4.00 -12.68
CA CYS A 102 -14.81 3.40 -12.78
C CYS A 102 -15.57 3.45 -11.44
N LEU A 103 -14.92 3.14 -10.32
CA LEU A 103 -15.53 3.28 -8.99
C LEU A 103 -15.95 4.72 -8.70
N SER A 104 -15.09 5.69 -8.99
CA SER A 104 -15.43 7.12 -8.81
C SER A 104 -16.59 7.56 -9.71
N LEU A 105 -16.66 7.08 -10.96
CA LEU A 105 -17.80 7.35 -11.83
C LEU A 105 -19.10 6.77 -11.27
N LEU A 106 -19.06 5.57 -10.68
CA LEU A 106 -20.22 4.94 -10.04
C LEU A 106 -20.70 5.75 -8.82
N GLU A 107 -19.79 6.25 -7.99
CA GLU A 107 -20.13 7.11 -6.84
C GLU A 107 -20.86 8.36 -7.30
N ASN A 108 -20.27 9.08 -8.25
CA ASN A 108 -20.84 10.31 -8.81
C ASN A 108 -22.17 10.06 -9.51
N ALA A 109 -22.32 8.95 -10.23
CA ALA A 109 -23.55 8.57 -10.91
C ALA A 109 -24.65 8.23 -9.89
N SER A 110 -24.33 7.48 -8.84
CA SER A 110 -25.24 7.16 -7.74
C SER A 110 -25.77 8.43 -7.08
N ASP A 111 -24.87 9.36 -6.77
CA ASP A 111 -25.21 10.67 -6.19
C ASP A 111 -26.10 11.50 -7.11
N TYR A 112 -25.77 11.59 -8.40
CA TYR A 112 -26.57 12.32 -9.38
C TYR A 112 -27.98 11.73 -9.52
N ILE A 113 -28.09 10.40 -9.64
CA ILE A 113 -29.36 9.71 -9.77
C ILE A 113 -30.21 9.91 -8.51
N SER A 114 -29.61 9.75 -7.33
CA SER A 114 -30.31 9.95 -6.06
C SER A 114 -30.84 11.36 -5.91
N ARG A 115 -30.06 12.38 -6.29
CA ARG A 115 -30.49 13.78 -6.19
C ARG A 115 -31.55 14.16 -7.21
N HIS A 116 -31.49 13.64 -8.44
CA HIS A 116 -32.37 14.08 -9.51
C HIS A 116 -33.66 13.25 -9.63
N TYR A 117 -33.57 11.94 -9.40
CA TYR A 117 -34.69 11.02 -9.57
C TYR A 117 -35.27 10.49 -8.26
N ASN A 118 -34.71 10.87 -7.11
CA ASN A 118 -35.11 10.39 -5.78
C ASN A 118 -35.02 8.86 -5.62
N ILE A 119 -34.13 8.23 -6.42
CA ILE A 119 -33.82 6.80 -6.37
C ILE A 119 -32.52 6.62 -5.59
N TYR A 120 -32.59 6.05 -4.38
CA TYR A 120 -31.41 5.82 -3.57
C TYR A 120 -30.72 4.51 -3.98
N ILE A 121 -29.50 4.62 -4.51
CA ILE A 121 -28.62 3.49 -4.78
C ILE A 121 -27.53 3.50 -3.70
N ASP A 122 -27.41 2.41 -2.94
CA ASP A 122 -26.33 2.27 -1.97
C ASP A 122 -25.02 1.99 -2.70
N TYR A 123 -24.25 3.05 -2.95
CA TYR A 123 -22.95 2.97 -3.60
C TYR A 123 -22.01 1.98 -2.91
N ASN A 124 -21.99 1.93 -1.57
CA ASN A 124 -21.10 1.05 -0.83
C ASN A 124 -21.45 -0.41 -1.09
N LEU A 125 -22.74 -0.74 -1.15
CA LEU A 125 -23.19 -2.11 -1.48
C LEU A 125 -22.74 -2.50 -2.90
N VAL A 126 -22.98 -1.63 -3.88
CA VAL A 126 -22.60 -1.89 -5.29
C VAL A 126 -21.08 -2.03 -5.43
N GLN A 127 -20.31 -1.12 -4.84
CA GLN A 127 -18.86 -1.17 -4.84
C GLN A 127 -18.34 -2.47 -4.20
N ASN A 128 -18.85 -2.84 -3.02
CA ASN A 128 -18.44 -4.05 -2.31
C ASN A 128 -18.77 -5.31 -3.11
N LEU A 129 -19.91 -5.37 -3.80
CA LEU A 129 -20.27 -6.48 -4.68
C LEU A 129 -19.31 -6.58 -5.87
N LEU A 130 -19.01 -5.47 -6.54
CA LEU A 130 -18.06 -5.45 -7.66
C LEU A 130 -16.66 -5.93 -7.24
N ILE A 131 -16.15 -5.42 -6.12
CA ILE A 131 -14.85 -5.84 -5.56
C ILE A 131 -14.88 -7.34 -5.22
N SER A 132 -15.97 -7.82 -4.61
CA SER A 132 -16.13 -9.23 -4.25
C SER A 132 -16.13 -10.14 -5.49
N ILE A 133 -16.85 -9.76 -6.55
CA ILE A 133 -16.87 -10.49 -7.83
C ILE A 133 -15.46 -10.57 -8.43
N VAL A 134 -14.71 -9.46 -8.41
CA VAL A 134 -13.31 -9.44 -8.89
C VAL A 134 -12.43 -10.39 -8.06
N PHE A 135 -12.52 -10.37 -6.73
CA PHE A 135 -11.73 -11.25 -5.87
C PHE A 135 -12.07 -12.72 -6.08
N VAL A 136 -13.36 -13.07 -6.19
CA VAL A 136 -13.79 -14.45 -6.49
C VAL A 136 -13.23 -14.90 -7.84
N GLY A 137 -13.35 -14.07 -8.87
CA GLY A 137 -12.80 -14.37 -10.20
C GLY A 137 -11.28 -14.54 -10.20
N LEU A 138 -10.55 -13.67 -9.50
CA LEU A 138 -9.10 -13.78 -9.33
C LEU A 138 -8.72 -15.05 -8.56
N GLY A 139 -9.44 -15.38 -7.50
CA GLY A 139 -9.25 -16.61 -6.71
C GLY A 139 -9.43 -17.86 -7.55
N ILE A 140 -10.53 -17.96 -8.31
CA ILE A 140 -10.79 -19.08 -9.24
C ILE A 140 -9.65 -19.18 -10.26
N LYS A 141 -9.28 -18.07 -10.90
CA LYS A 141 -8.19 -18.05 -11.89
C LYS A 141 -6.85 -18.53 -11.30
N LEU A 142 -6.52 -18.12 -10.06
CA LEU A 142 -5.32 -18.59 -9.37
C LEU A 142 -5.36 -20.10 -9.12
N LEU A 143 -6.52 -20.65 -8.72
CA LEU A 143 -6.71 -22.09 -8.54
C LEU A 143 -6.64 -22.88 -9.85
N THR A 144 -6.99 -22.26 -10.98
CA THR A 144 -6.98 -22.90 -12.31
C THR A 144 -5.69 -22.65 -13.09
N GLY A 145 -4.79 -21.81 -12.56
CA GLY A 145 -3.51 -21.51 -13.18
C GLY A 145 -2.61 -22.75 -13.16
N LYS A 146 -2.23 -23.24 -14.35
CA LYS A 146 -1.25 -24.33 -14.46
C LYS A 146 0.04 -23.90 -13.76
N SER A 147 0.44 -24.65 -12.72
CA SER A 147 1.76 -24.50 -12.12
C SER A 147 2.80 -24.57 -13.24
N LYS A 148 3.61 -23.52 -13.40
CA LYS A 148 4.78 -23.58 -14.27
C LYS A 148 5.61 -24.76 -13.76
N LYS A 149 5.70 -25.84 -14.53
CA LYS A 149 6.72 -26.85 -14.31
C LYS A 149 8.06 -26.11 -14.39
N GLU A 150 8.69 -25.93 -13.24
CA GLU A 150 10.10 -25.61 -13.19
C GLU A 150 10.82 -26.79 -13.87
N VAL A 151 11.52 -26.48 -14.97
CA VAL A 151 12.43 -27.38 -15.68
C VAL A 151 13.83 -27.02 -15.22
#